data_AF-A0A2S2D087-F1
#
_entry.id   AF-A0A2S2D087-F1
#
_cell.length_a   1.000
_cell.length_b   1.000
_cell.length_c   1.000
_cell.angle_alpha   90.00
_cell.angle_beta   90.00
_cell.angle_gamma   90.00
#
_symmetry.space_group_name_H-M   'P 1'
#
loop_
_entity.id
_entity.type
_entity.pdbx_description
1 polymer ?
#
loop_
_entity_poly.entity_id
_entity_poly.type
_entity_poly.pdbx_seq_one_letter_code
_entity_poly.pdbx_strand_id
1 'polypeptide(L)'
;MSETALHELPAAGPLTGAEIVPVDDGTATVRTTVAAIRSGLAVQGHGHTPADVAGLQPALDAKAPLAVPAGSRLKIGMSAAIAAGPHRPENVGAVALTVMDGGGDSGVFVENIHDGTYSSQQVVFRTAQGGISATTPRLRIAPDGSLQHRDDATTIVDAASHLGLRSYTVATIPTASPAGRLAFVSDGSSNRRLAVADGTAWRWPDGSAVS
;
A
#
# COMPACT_ATOMS: atom_id res chain seq x y z
N MET A 1 -56.51 74.07 18.02
CA MET A 1 -55.95 73.00 17.18
C MET A 1 -54.58 72.69 17.74
N SER A 2 -54.36 71.48 18.26
CA SER A 2 -53.03 71.08 18.73
C SER A 2 -52.21 70.71 17.51
N GLU A 3 -51.10 71.41 17.27
CA GLU A 3 -50.17 71.04 16.19
C GLU A 3 -49.52 69.70 16.54
N THR A 4 -49.70 68.71 15.68
CA THR A 4 -48.94 67.47 15.72
C THR A 4 -47.59 67.74 15.07
N ALA A 5 -46.55 67.99 15.87
CA ALA A 5 -45.18 68.12 15.36
C ALA A 5 -44.51 66.74 15.29
N LEU A 6 -43.87 66.44 14.16
CA LEU A 6 -42.98 65.29 14.00
C LEU A 6 -41.60 65.68 14.54
N HIS A 7 -41.16 65.01 15.60
CA HIS A 7 -39.82 65.18 16.16
C HIS A 7 -38.92 64.03 15.73
N GLU A 8 -37.68 64.33 15.36
CA GLU A 8 -36.64 63.33 15.10
C GLU A 8 -36.26 62.66 16.43
N LEU A 9 -36.22 61.33 16.44
CA LEU A 9 -35.80 60.59 17.63
C LEU A 9 -34.28 60.76 17.82
N PRO A 10 -33.81 60.94 19.07
CA PRO A 10 -32.37 61.00 19.34
C PRO A 10 -31.66 59.73 18.88
N ALA A 11 -30.36 59.83 18.59
CA ALA A 11 -29.53 58.69 18.20
C ALA A 11 -29.69 57.51 19.18
N ALA A 12 -29.91 56.31 18.65
CA ALA A 12 -30.26 55.14 19.46
C ALA A 12 -29.17 54.82 20.50
N GLY A 13 -29.51 54.90 21.79
CA GLY A 13 -28.69 54.39 22.88
C GLY A 13 -28.73 52.86 22.95
N PRO A 14 -27.85 52.22 23.74
CA PRO A 14 -27.88 50.77 23.93
C PRO A 14 -29.23 50.35 24.55
N LEU A 15 -30.02 49.59 23.78
CA LEU A 15 -31.34 49.11 24.17
C LEU A 15 -31.22 48.17 25.40
N THR A 16 -31.42 48.71 26.59
CA THR A 16 -31.17 48.04 27.88
C THR A 16 -32.34 48.15 28.86
N GLY A 17 -33.45 48.81 28.47
CA GLY A 17 -34.62 49.05 29.31
C GLY A 17 -35.90 48.34 28.87
N ALA A 18 -37.02 48.63 29.54
CA ALA A 18 -38.38 48.13 29.26
C ALA A 18 -39.01 48.73 27.98
N GLU A 19 -38.17 49.13 27.04
CA GLU A 19 -38.57 49.83 25.81
C GLU A 19 -39.44 48.92 24.95
N ILE A 20 -40.65 49.40 24.67
CA ILE A 20 -41.63 48.69 23.85
C ILE A 20 -41.39 49.09 22.39
N VAL A 21 -40.89 48.15 21.60
CA VAL A 21 -40.61 48.32 20.18
C VAL A 21 -41.64 47.54 19.38
N PRO A 22 -42.23 48.12 18.32
CA PRO A 22 -43.01 47.36 17.36
C PRO A 22 -42.10 46.39 16.60
N VAL A 23 -42.42 45.10 16.65
CA VAL A 23 -41.74 44.03 15.92
C VAL A 23 -42.74 43.35 15.02
N ASP A 24 -42.35 43.10 13.78
CA ASP A 24 -43.10 42.23 12.88
C ASP A 24 -42.70 40.77 13.15
N ASP A 25 -43.65 39.94 13.58
CA ASP A 25 -43.42 38.52 13.85
C ASP A 25 -43.61 37.63 12.60
N GLY A 26 -43.82 38.24 11.43
CA GLY A 26 -44.11 37.55 10.17
C GLY A 26 -45.61 37.34 9.91
N THR A 27 -46.46 37.70 10.87
CA THR A 27 -47.93 37.62 10.77
C THR A 27 -48.62 38.92 11.17
N ALA A 28 -48.08 39.67 12.13
CA ALA A 28 -48.58 40.97 12.54
C ALA A 28 -47.46 41.84 13.14
N THR A 29 -47.69 43.15 13.16
CA THR A 29 -46.86 44.06 13.97
C THR A 29 -47.33 44.02 15.42
N VAL A 30 -46.52 43.43 16.29
CA VAL A 30 -46.76 43.31 17.73
C VAL A 30 -45.85 44.25 18.52
N ARG A 31 -46.34 44.76 19.64
CA ARG A 31 -45.54 45.60 20.55
C ARG A 31 -44.90 44.73 21.61
N THR A 32 -43.57 44.64 21.62
CA THR A 32 -42.82 43.79 22.56
C THR A 32 -41.67 44.56 23.19
N THR A 33 -41.15 44.11 24.33
CA THR A 33 -40.00 44.78 24.96
C THR A 33 -38.69 44.31 24.36
N VAL A 34 -37.64 45.15 24.34
CA VAL A 34 -36.30 44.72 23.93
C VAL A 34 -35.82 43.52 24.77
N ALA A 35 -36.15 43.50 26.06
CA ALA A 35 -35.89 42.37 26.94
C ALA A 35 -36.58 41.07 26.45
N ALA A 36 -37.83 41.16 26.00
CA ALA A 36 -38.56 40.03 25.44
C ALA A 36 -38.01 39.58 24.06
N ILE A 37 -37.56 40.51 23.21
CA ILE A 37 -36.89 40.16 21.94
C ILE A 37 -35.59 39.38 22.19
N ARG A 38 -34.84 39.77 23.22
CA ARG A 38 -33.59 39.09 23.61
C ARG A 38 -33.81 37.83 24.43
N SER A 39 -35.03 37.58 24.90
CA SER A 39 -35.37 36.39 25.68
C SER A 39 -35.26 35.14 24.81
N GLY A 40 -34.07 34.54 24.78
CA GLY A 40 -33.73 33.38 23.94
C GLY A 40 -32.54 33.61 23.01
N LEU A 41 -32.12 34.86 22.81
CA LEU A 41 -30.87 35.19 22.15
C LEU A 41 -29.73 35.10 23.18
N ALA A 42 -28.70 34.29 22.90
CA ALA A 42 -27.52 34.22 23.76
C ALA A 42 -26.79 35.58 23.78
N VAL A 43 -26.77 36.24 24.94
CA VAL A 43 -26.12 37.57 25.13
C VAL A 43 -24.60 37.51 24.91
N GLN A 44 -24.01 36.31 24.92
CA GLN A 44 -22.57 36.09 24.95
C GLN A 44 -22.13 34.96 24.00
N GLY A 45 -22.60 34.99 22.74
CA GLY A 45 -22.23 34.03 21.71
C GLY A 45 -22.78 32.60 21.94
N HIS A 46 -22.71 31.76 20.91
CA HIS A 46 -22.85 30.31 21.09
C HIS A 46 -21.45 29.71 21.18
N GLY A 47 -21.26 28.80 22.13
CA GLY A 47 -19.98 28.17 22.41
C GLY A 47 -20.00 26.71 22.03
N HIS A 48 -18.82 26.20 21.69
CA HIS A 48 -18.59 24.77 21.57
C HIS A 48 -17.80 24.30 22.77
N THR A 49 -18.26 23.20 23.38
CA THR A 49 -17.52 22.57 24.46
C THR A 49 -16.45 21.63 23.87
N PRO A 50 -15.41 21.26 24.63
CA PRO A 50 -14.50 20.20 24.19
C PRO A 50 -15.20 18.87 23.84
N ALA A 51 -16.41 18.62 24.35
CA ALA A 51 -17.21 17.46 23.98
C ALA A 51 -17.62 17.48 22.50
N ASP A 52 -17.77 18.66 21.90
CA ASP A 52 -18.15 18.82 20.49
C ASP A 52 -17.02 18.40 19.54
N VAL A 53 -15.80 18.26 20.06
CA VAL A 53 -14.59 17.86 19.30
C VAL A 53 -13.91 16.59 19.85
N ALA A 54 -14.54 15.91 20.83
CA ALA A 54 -13.93 14.77 21.53
C ALA A 54 -13.55 13.60 20.61
N GLY A 55 -14.15 13.49 19.42
CA GLY A 55 -13.81 12.48 18.40
C GLY A 55 -12.75 12.88 17.38
N LEU A 56 -12.32 14.16 17.34
CA LEU A 56 -11.37 14.62 16.34
C LEU A 56 -9.96 14.08 16.57
N GLN A 57 -9.52 14.00 17.83
CA GLN A 57 -8.19 13.50 18.15
C GLN A 57 -7.96 12.06 17.66
N PRO A 58 -8.78 11.06 18.02
CA PRO A 58 -8.60 9.70 17.51
C PRO A 58 -8.78 9.61 15.98
N ALA A 59 -9.63 10.45 15.38
CA ALA A 59 -9.81 10.50 13.93
C ALA A 59 -8.60 11.07 13.19
N LEU A 60 -7.91 12.05 13.78
CA LEU A 60 -6.68 12.62 13.24
C LEU A 60 -5.50 11.66 13.47
N ASP A 61 -5.41 11.04 14.64
CA ASP A 61 -4.38 10.04 14.94
C ASP A 61 -4.47 8.83 13.99
N ALA A 62 -5.68 8.38 13.67
CA ALA A 62 -5.89 7.32 12.68
C ALA A 62 -5.52 7.70 11.24
N LYS A 63 -5.46 9.00 10.94
CA LYS A 63 -5.05 9.53 9.63
C LYS A 63 -3.57 9.91 9.55
N ALA A 64 -2.87 9.94 10.68
CA ALA A 64 -1.45 10.27 10.69
C ALA A 64 -0.68 9.24 9.85
N PRO A 65 0.23 9.67 8.95
CA PRO A 65 1.12 8.75 8.27
C PRO A 65 1.91 7.93 9.28
N LEU A 66 2.19 6.67 8.95
CA LEU A 66 3.08 5.85 9.76
C LEU A 66 4.49 6.45 9.71
N ALA A 67 4.86 7.19 10.76
CA ALA A 67 6.19 7.78 10.89
C ALA A 67 7.13 6.79 11.57
N VAL A 68 8.30 6.57 10.97
CA VAL A 68 9.39 5.77 11.56
C VAL A 68 10.50 6.74 11.95
N PRO A 69 10.72 7.01 13.26
CA PRO A 69 11.77 7.91 13.70
C PRO A 69 13.13 7.52 13.13
N ALA A 70 13.93 8.51 12.73
CA ALA A 70 15.29 8.27 12.23
C ALA A 70 16.09 7.45 13.25
N GLY A 71 16.80 6.43 12.78
CA GLY A 71 17.58 5.50 13.62
C GLY A 71 16.76 4.39 14.30
N SER A 72 15.43 4.39 14.17
CA SER A 72 14.58 3.27 14.62
C SER A 72 14.36 2.23 13.50
N ARG A 73 13.95 1.02 13.88
CA ARG A 73 13.56 -0.04 12.95
C ARG A 73 12.09 -0.35 13.16
N LEU A 74 11.27 -0.16 12.13
CA LEU A 74 9.89 -0.62 12.13
C LEU A 74 9.85 -2.13 11.80
N LYS A 75 9.34 -2.94 12.72
CA LYS A 75 9.09 -4.36 12.46
C LYS A 75 7.62 -4.54 12.07
N ILE A 76 7.38 -4.72 10.78
CA ILE A 76 6.08 -5.13 10.27
C ILE A 76 6.17 -6.64 10.04
N GLY A 77 5.35 -7.41 10.75
CA GLY A 77 5.41 -8.87 10.75
C GLY A 77 4.01 -9.47 10.88
N MET A 78 3.83 -10.69 10.39
CA MET A 78 2.74 -11.53 10.87
C MET A 78 3.08 -11.95 12.31
N SER A 79 2.33 -11.46 13.30
CA SER A 79 2.38 -12.02 14.64
C SER A 79 1.53 -13.29 14.65
N ALA A 80 2.13 -14.45 14.87
CA ALA A 80 1.33 -15.62 15.24
C ALA A 80 0.51 -15.22 16.47
N ALA A 81 -0.80 -15.46 16.46
CA ALA A 81 -1.69 -15.18 17.60
C ALA A 81 -1.33 -16.01 18.87
N ILE A 82 -0.28 -16.86 18.80
CA ILE A 82 0.12 -17.77 19.87
C ILE A 82 1.64 -17.70 20.00
N ALA A 83 2.10 -17.61 21.25
CA ALA A 83 3.49 -17.49 21.68
C ALA A 83 4.48 -18.36 20.88
N ALA A 84 5.71 -17.85 20.71
CA ALA A 84 6.85 -18.49 20.05
C ALA A 84 6.90 -20.03 20.25
N GLY A 85 6.30 -20.76 19.33
CA GLY A 85 6.29 -22.21 19.26
C GLY A 85 6.81 -22.67 17.88
N PRO A 86 7.12 -23.97 17.71
CA PRO A 86 7.54 -24.51 16.42
C PRO A 86 6.50 -24.20 15.34
N HIS A 87 6.96 -23.98 14.12
CA HIS A 87 6.13 -23.51 13.02
C HIS A 87 4.97 -24.50 12.74
N ARG A 88 3.75 -23.99 12.53
CA ARG A 88 2.53 -24.78 12.26
C ARG A 88 1.90 -24.39 10.92
N PRO A 89 1.05 -25.24 10.29
CA PRO A 89 0.34 -24.93 9.04
C PRO A 89 -0.45 -23.60 9.05
N GLU A 90 -0.86 -23.15 10.23
CA GLU A 90 -1.68 -21.96 10.47
C GLU A 90 -0.89 -20.65 10.33
N ASN A 91 0.44 -20.73 10.22
CA ASN A 91 1.34 -19.58 10.08
C ASN A 91 1.61 -19.21 8.61
N VAL A 92 0.87 -19.77 7.64
CA VAL A 92 1.03 -19.45 6.22
C VAL A 92 0.55 -18.02 5.95
N GLY A 93 1.37 -17.23 5.27
CA GLY A 93 1.04 -15.84 4.96
C GLY A 93 2.23 -15.06 4.39
N ALA A 94 2.04 -13.77 4.15
CA ALA A 94 3.09 -12.89 3.66
C ALA A 94 2.99 -11.49 4.26
N VAL A 95 4.14 -10.83 4.42
CA VAL A 95 4.24 -9.39 4.59
C VAL A 95 4.80 -8.82 3.30
N ALA A 96 4.22 -7.76 2.77
CA ALA A 96 4.58 -7.28 1.44
C ALA A 96 4.59 -5.76 1.32
N LEU A 97 5.41 -5.26 0.39
CA LEU A 97 5.39 -3.90 -0.13
C LEU A 97 4.89 -3.98 -1.57
N THR A 98 3.64 -3.58 -1.81
CA THR A 98 2.95 -3.87 -3.08
C THR A 98 2.18 -2.67 -3.62
N VAL A 99 1.84 -2.77 -4.91
CA VAL A 99 0.88 -1.92 -5.60
C VAL A 99 -0.13 -2.81 -6.31
N MET A 100 -1.42 -2.51 -6.15
CA MET A 100 -2.51 -3.16 -6.90
C MET A 100 -2.91 -2.26 -8.08
N ASP A 101 -2.71 -2.75 -9.31
CA ASP A 101 -3.11 -2.05 -10.54
C ASP A 101 -3.91 -2.97 -11.49
N GLY A 102 -4.90 -3.69 -10.95
CA GLY A 102 -5.82 -4.51 -11.75
C GLY A 102 -5.32 -5.89 -12.21
N GLY A 103 -4.15 -6.33 -11.76
CA GLY A 103 -3.58 -7.67 -12.04
C GLY A 103 -3.15 -8.43 -10.78
N GLY A 104 -3.60 -8.00 -9.60
CA GLY A 104 -3.10 -8.42 -8.29
C GLY A 104 -1.97 -7.53 -7.78
N ASP A 105 -1.42 -7.91 -6.62
CA ASP A 105 -0.36 -7.17 -5.94
C ASP A 105 1.02 -7.37 -6.60
N SER A 106 1.55 -6.36 -7.28
CA SER A 106 2.95 -6.37 -7.73
C SER A 106 3.86 -5.75 -6.67
N GLY A 107 5.01 -6.37 -6.41
CA GLY A 107 5.92 -5.88 -5.37
C GLY A 107 6.85 -6.94 -4.79
N VAL A 108 7.28 -6.69 -3.55
CA VAL A 108 8.19 -7.56 -2.79
C VAL A 108 7.42 -8.20 -1.64
N PHE A 109 7.51 -9.51 -1.55
CA PHE A 109 6.83 -10.33 -0.54
C PHE A 109 7.87 -11.06 0.29
N VAL A 110 7.71 -11.03 1.61
CA VAL A 110 8.34 -11.98 2.53
C VAL A 110 7.25 -12.98 2.91
N GLU A 111 7.38 -14.19 2.40
CA GLU A 111 6.37 -15.24 2.53
C GLU A 111 6.83 -16.28 3.54
N ASN A 112 5.88 -16.77 4.33
CA ASN A 112 6.02 -18.01 5.06
C ASN A 112 5.10 -19.04 4.40
N ILE A 113 5.72 -20.07 3.84
CA ILE A 113 5.07 -21.19 3.17
C ILE A 113 5.10 -22.40 4.09
N HIS A 114 4.15 -23.32 3.93
CA HIS A 114 4.13 -24.60 4.64
C HIS A 114 3.93 -25.73 3.63
N ASP A 115 4.78 -26.76 3.67
CA ASP A 115 4.73 -27.90 2.75
C ASP A 115 3.97 -29.11 3.33
N GLY A 116 3.31 -28.93 4.48
CA GLY A 116 2.64 -29.99 5.25
C GLY A 116 3.51 -30.58 6.36
N THR A 117 4.83 -30.36 6.32
CA THR A 117 5.78 -30.85 7.34
C THR A 117 6.58 -29.71 7.97
N TYR A 118 7.13 -28.82 7.14
CA TYR A 118 7.94 -27.69 7.55
C TYR A 118 7.33 -26.40 7.05
N SER A 119 7.48 -25.34 7.85
CA SER A 119 7.27 -23.99 7.33
C SER A 119 8.62 -23.38 6.97
N SER A 120 8.66 -22.72 5.83
CA SER A 120 9.86 -22.11 5.29
C SER A 120 9.58 -20.66 4.89
N GLN A 121 10.62 -19.84 4.88
CA GLN A 121 10.51 -18.43 4.52
C GLN A 121 11.23 -18.15 3.22
N GLN A 122 10.65 -17.30 2.38
CA GLN A 122 11.25 -16.88 1.12
C GLN A 122 10.95 -15.41 0.84
N VAL A 123 11.79 -14.77 0.04
CA VAL A 123 11.55 -13.43 -0.48
C VAL A 123 11.22 -13.53 -1.96
N VAL A 124 10.11 -12.97 -2.40
CA VAL A 124 9.63 -13.07 -3.79
C VAL A 124 9.32 -11.71 -4.37
N PHE A 125 9.85 -11.45 -5.56
CA PHE A 125 9.52 -10.30 -6.38
C PHE A 125 8.49 -10.73 -7.40
N ARG A 126 7.34 -10.07 -7.43
CA ARG A 126 6.25 -10.40 -8.35
C ARG A 126 5.83 -9.19 -9.18
N THR A 127 5.51 -9.41 -10.44
CA THR A 127 5.02 -8.34 -11.33
C THR A 127 3.92 -8.81 -12.27
N ALA A 128 3.03 -7.88 -12.60
CA ALA A 128 2.00 -7.97 -13.63
C ALA A 128 2.08 -6.77 -14.59
N GLN A 129 1.46 -6.91 -15.76
CA GLN A 129 1.05 -5.76 -16.57
C GLN A 129 -0.33 -5.28 -16.07
N GLY A 130 -0.42 -3.98 -15.72
CA GLY A 130 -1.63 -3.38 -15.15
C GLY A 130 -2.88 -3.66 -16.00
N GLY A 131 -3.93 -4.20 -15.37
CA GLY A 131 -5.19 -4.59 -16.00
C GLY A 131 -5.11 -5.65 -17.10
N ILE A 132 -3.94 -6.26 -17.37
CA ILE A 132 -3.72 -7.15 -18.53
C ILE A 132 -3.32 -8.56 -18.11
N SER A 133 -2.38 -8.71 -17.18
CA SER A 133 -1.92 -10.01 -16.73
C SER A 133 -2.07 -10.19 -15.23
N ALA A 134 -2.22 -11.43 -14.79
CA ALA A 134 -2.06 -11.75 -13.38
C ALA A 134 -0.59 -11.53 -12.95
N THR A 135 -0.42 -11.25 -11.66
CA THR A 135 0.88 -11.12 -11.02
C THR A 135 1.56 -12.47 -10.97
N THR A 136 2.81 -12.54 -11.43
CA THR A 136 3.62 -13.76 -11.34
C THR A 136 5.00 -13.48 -10.71
N PRO A 137 5.55 -14.43 -9.94
CA PRO A 137 6.95 -14.41 -9.52
C PRO A 137 7.94 -14.19 -10.68
N ARG A 138 8.89 -13.30 -10.45
CA ARG A 138 10.01 -13.00 -11.35
C ARG A 138 11.33 -13.40 -10.74
N LEU A 139 11.54 -13.11 -9.46
CA LEU A 139 12.77 -13.44 -8.75
C LEU A 139 12.42 -13.91 -7.34
N ARG A 140 13.18 -14.88 -6.83
CA ARG A 140 12.98 -15.43 -5.49
C ARG A 140 14.32 -15.71 -4.82
N ILE A 141 14.41 -15.39 -3.52
CA ILE A 141 15.40 -15.98 -2.62
C ILE A 141 14.68 -17.09 -1.87
N ALA A 142 15.05 -18.33 -2.14
CA ALA A 142 14.40 -19.51 -1.60
C ALA A 142 14.89 -19.81 -0.17
N PRO A 143 14.22 -20.72 0.57
CA PRO A 143 14.56 -21.00 1.97
C PRO A 143 15.98 -21.55 2.19
N ASP A 144 16.56 -22.18 1.17
CA ASP A 144 17.92 -22.69 1.17
C ASP A 144 18.98 -21.61 0.83
N GLY A 145 18.54 -20.38 0.55
CA GLY A 145 19.38 -19.26 0.16
C GLY A 145 19.62 -19.14 -1.35
N SER A 146 19.12 -20.06 -2.17
CA SER A 146 19.28 -19.99 -3.63
C SER A 146 18.49 -18.82 -4.25
N LEU A 147 19.06 -18.19 -5.28
CA LEU A 147 18.38 -17.19 -6.09
C LEU A 147 17.76 -17.85 -7.32
N GLN A 148 16.44 -17.73 -7.49
CA GLN A 148 15.66 -18.42 -8.51
C GLN A 148 14.89 -17.43 -9.41
N HIS A 149 14.77 -17.74 -10.70
CA HIS A 149 14.03 -16.96 -11.69
C HIS A 149 12.72 -17.66 -12.08
N ARG A 150 11.65 -16.85 -12.20
CA ARG A 150 10.30 -17.21 -12.66
C ARG A 150 9.60 -18.23 -11.74
N ASP A 151 8.39 -18.59 -12.14
CA ASP A 151 7.54 -19.54 -11.42
C ASP A 151 8.08 -20.97 -11.46
N ASP A 152 8.87 -21.31 -12.49
CA ASP A 152 9.53 -22.62 -12.61
C ASP A 152 10.76 -22.77 -11.70
N ALA A 153 11.03 -21.77 -10.84
CA ALA A 153 12.07 -21.81 -9.81
C ALA A 153 13.47 -22.15 -10.37
N THR A 154 13.80 -21.67 -11.57
CA THR A 154 15.12 -21.95 -12.15
C THR A 154 16.21 -21.27 -11.34
N THR A 155 17.07 -22.06 -10.69
CA THR A 155 18.22 -21.55 -9.93
C THR A 155 19.18 -20.78 -10.83
N ILE A 156 19.37 -19.49 -10.54
CA ILE A 156 20.41 -18.64 -11.12
C ILE A 156 21.67 -18.70 -10.25
N VAL A 157 21.52 -18.65 -8.92
CA VAL A 157 22.63 -18.78 -7.98
C VAL A 157 22.27 -19.83 -6.95
N ASP A 158 23.10 -20.85 -6.81
CA ASP A 158 22.86 -21.90 -5.82
C ASP A 158 23.25 -21.45 -4.39
N ALA A 159 22.93 -22.28 -3.40
CA ALA A 159 23.27 -22.01 -2.00
C ALA A 159 24.78 -21.97 -1.73
N ALA A 160 25.61 -22.50 -2.65
CA ALA A 160 27.06 -22.42 -2.61
C ALA A 160 27.63 -21.19 -3.34
N SER A 161 26.76 -20.27 -3.79
CA SER A 161 27.11 -19.05 -4.52
C SER A 161 27.67 -19.26 -5.93
N HIS A 162 27.40 -20.39 -6.58
CA HIS A 162 27.74 -20.59 -7.99
C HIS A 162 26.63 -20.10 -8.91
N LEU A 163 27.01 -19.49 -10.03
CA LEU A 163 26.09 -19.14 -11.11
C LEU A 163 25.67 -20.41 -11.88
N GLY A 164 24.38 -20.73 -11.85
CA GLY A 164 23.76 -21.79 -12.61
C GLY A 164 23.42 -21.37 -14.04
N LEU A 165 23.81 -22.19 -15.02
CA LEU A 165 23.35 -22.06 -16.40
C LEU A 165 22.15 -22.98 -16.63
N ARG A 166 21.20 -22.54 -17.46
CA ARG A 166 20.09 -23.39 -17.87
C ARG A 166 20.63 -24.57 -18.68
N SER A 167 20.19 -25.77 -18.29
CA SER A 167 20.60 -27.01 -18.92
C SER A 167 19.65 -27.41 -20.04
N TYR A 168 20.22 -27.86 -21.16
CA TYR A 168 19.50 -28.37 -22.32
C TYR A 168 20.16 -29.66 -22.83
N THR A 169 19.44 -30.43 -23.62
CA THR A 169 20.05 -31.37 -24.55
C THR A 169 20.26 -30.69 -25.90
N VAL A 170 21.14 -31.22 -26.74
CA VAL A 170 21.31 -30.80 -28.14
C VAL A 170 19.95 -30.72 -28.85
N ALA A 171 19.05 -31.69 -28.61
CA ALA A 171 17.72 -31.73 -29.22
C ALA A 171 16.72 -30.70 -28.66
N THR A 172 16.96 -30.13 -27.47
CA THR A 172 15.99 -29.26 -26.77
C THR A 172 16.47 -27.84 -26.58
N ILE A 173 17.71 -27.54 -26.96
CA ILE A 173 18.24 -26.20 -26.87
C ILE A 173 17.45 -25.27 -27.82
N PRO A 174 17.02 -24.08 -27.38
CA PRO A 174 16.27 -23.15 -28.22
C PRO A 174 17.15 -22.61 -29.35
N THR A 175 16.56 -21.95 -30.33
CA THR A 175 17.32 -21.23 -31.37
C THR A 175 18.32 -20.25 -30.74
N ALA A 176 19.50 -20.16 -31.33
CA ALA A 176 20.54 -19.25 -30.88
C ALA A 176 20.05 -17.79 -30.92
N SER A 177 20.37 -17.03 -29.88
CA SER A 177 19.94 -15.63 -29.76
C SER A 177 21.02 -14.69 -30.28
N PRO A 178 20.67 -13.65 -31.07
CA PRO A 178 21.60 -12.58 -31.48
C PRO A 178 22.25 -11.81 -30.35
N ALA A 179 21.64 -11.81 -29.15
CA ALA A 179 22.12 -11.05 -28.00
C ALA A 179 23.32 -11.71 -27.26
N GLY A 180 23.77 -12.89 -27.68
CA GLY A 180 24.77 -13.69 -26.97
C GLY A 180 24.17 -14.33 -25.71
N ARG A 181 24.30 -15.65 -25.58
CA ARG A 181 23.79 -16.41 -24.41
C ARG A 181 24.73 -17.55 -24.06
N LEU A 182 24.71 -17.95 -22.80
CA LEU A 182 25.39 -19.14 -22.30
C LEU A 182 24.36 -20.20 -21.93
N ALA A 183 24.66 -21.46 -22.25
CA ALA A 183 23.86 -22.61 -21.86
C ALA A 183 24.77 -23.77 -21.47
N PHE A 184 24.27 -24.67 -20.63
CA PHE A 184 24.93 -25.94 -20.37
C PHE A 184 24.22 -27.03 -21.18
N VAL A 185 24.93 -27.72 -22.06
CA VAL A 185 24.31 -28.56 -23.08
C VAL A 185 24.85 -29.98 -22.99
N SER A 186 23.95 -30.95 -22.97
CA SER A 186 24.26 -32.38 -23.04
C SER A 186 23.97 -32.92 -24.44
N ASP A 187 24.84 -33.81 -24.94
CA ASP A 187 24.61 -34.57 -26.18
C ASP A 187 23.68 -35.78 -26.00
N GLY A 188 23.01 -35.90 -24.84
CA GLY A 188 22.21 -37.07 -24.48
C GLY A 188 23.01 -38.18 -23.78
N SER A 189 24.33 -38.01 -23.63
CA SER A 189 25.21 -38.83 -22.79
C SER A 189 25.65 -38.08 -21.51
N SER A 190 26.58 -38.65 -20.75
CA SER A 190 27.17 -37.97 -19.58
C SER A 190 28.03 -36.75 -19.94
N ASN A 191 28.35 -36.53 -21.22
CA ASN A 191 29.04 -35.32 -21.67
C ASN A 191 28.12 -34.10 -21.54
N ARG A 192 28.56 -33.12 -20.76
CA ARG A 192 27.91 -31.81 -20.64
C ARG A 192 28.95 -30.72 -20.78
N ARG A 193 28.66 -29.71 -21.62
CA ARG A 193 29.61 -28.66 -21.96
C ARG A 193 28.92 -27.30 -21.99
N LEU A 194 29.71 -26.26 -21.74
CA LEU A 194 29.28 -24.88 -21.98
C LEU A 194 29.07 -24.66 -23.48
N ALA A 195 27.98 -24.04 -23.87
CA ALA A 195 27.74 -23.55 -25.22
C ALA A 195 27.47 -22.04 -25.21
N VAL A 196 27.90 -21.37 -26.28
CA VAL A 196 27.71 -19.93 -26.49
C VAL A 196 26.87 -19.72 -27.74
N ALA A 197 25.84 -18.87 -27.67
CA ALA A 197 25.11 -18.42 -28.85
C ALA A 197 25.87 -17.29 -29.55
N ASP A 198 26.20 -17.45 -30.83
CA ASP A 198 26.88 -16.44 -31.65
C ASP A 198 25.92 -15.59 -32.49
N GLY A 199 24.62 -15.76 -32.26
CA GLY A 199 23.53 -15.11 -33.01
C GLY A 199 23.01 -15.89 -34.21
N THR A 200 23.75 -16.90 -34.69
CA THR A 200 23.33 -17.77 -35.80
C THR A 200 23.18 -19.22 -35.36
N ALA A 201 24.09 -19.70 -34.51
CA ALA A 201 24.11 -21.06 -33.97
C ALA A 201 24.58 -21.06 -32.50
N TRP A 202 24.33 -22.17 -31.82
CA TRP A 202 25.04 -22.49 -30.59
C TRP A 202 26.37 -23.12 -30.96
N ARG A 203 27.44 -22.71 -30.27
CA ARG A 203 28.79 -23.24 -30.48
C ARG A 203 29.39 -23.76 -29.20
N TRP A 204 30.17 -24.81 -29.33
CA TRP A 204 31.11 -25.23 -28.31
C TRP A 204 32.25 -24.19 -28.18
N PRO A 205 33.02 -24.19 -27.07
CA PRO A 205 34.11 -23.24 -26.87
C PRO A 205 35.23 -23.37 -27.91
N ASP A 206 35.32 -24.50 -28.61
CA ASP A 206 36.24 -24.72 -29.73
C ASP A 206 35.73 -24.15 -31.07
N GLY A 207 34.54 -23.56 -31.10
CA GLY A 207 33.93 -22.92 -32.26
C GLY A 207 33.11 -23.87 -33.16
N SER A 208 33.11 -25.17 -32.89
CA SER A 208 32.24 -26.11 -33.61
C SER A 208 30.78 -25.94 -33.20
N ALA A 209 29.85 -26.24 -34.12
CA ALA A 209 28.42 -26.09 -33.87
C ALA A 209 27.91 -27.15 -32.88
N VAL A 210 26.94 -26.77 -32.05
CA VAL A 210 26.16 -27.70 -31.24
C VAL A 210 25.14 -28.38 -32.15
N SER A 211 25.32 -29.68 -32.40
CA SER A 211 24.50 -30.51 -33.29
C SER A 211 24.40 -31.93 -32.80
#